data_AF-A0A356WZJ9-F1
#
_entry.id   AF-A0A356WZJ9-F1
#
_cell.length_a   1.000
_cell.length_b   1.000
_cell.length_c   1.000
_cell.angle_alpha   90.00
_cell.angle_beta   90.00
_cell.angle_gamma   90.00
#
_symmetry.space_group_name_H-M   'P 1'
#
loop_
_entity.id
_entity.type
_entity.pdbx_description
1 polymer ?
#
loop_
_entity_poly.entity_id
_entity_poly.type
_entity_poly.pdbx_seq_one_letter_code
_entity_poly.pdbx_strand_id
1 'polypeptide(L)'
;LNCVANGVIQNEGIFEEIYIQPAAGDAGGAVGAALAAHYLYFEKQRLPQKPDSMKGAYLGPEFHEFEIQQQLKKFKPVYEKLEGKALYAKVADWLADGNVVGWFQGRMEFGPRALGNRSILGDPRNPDMQNKLNLKIKYRESFRPFAPSVLAEDAHEYFEVKSDSPYMLLVQEVRKSHRKELPKNYHKLPLREKLAFERSEFPAITHIDFSARI
;
A
#
# COMPACT_ATOMS: atom_id res chain seq x y z
N LEU A 1 8.33 -3.47 -10.77
CA LEU A 1 8.34 -2.83 -9.42
C LEU A 1 8.47 -1.30 -9.46
N ASN A 2 8.93 -0.69 -10.56
CA ASN A 2 8.93 0.77 -10.72
C ASN A 2 7.51 1.28 -10.97
N CYS A 3 6.83 1.69 -9.90
CA CYS A 3 5.41 2.10 -9.95
C CYS A 3 5.18 3.41 -10.72
N VAL A 4 6.19 4.27 -10.83
CA VAL A 4 6.12 5.50 -11.64
C VAL A 4 6.04 5.14 -13.12
N ALA A 5 6.94 4.28 -13.60
CA ALA A 5 6.93 3.82 -14.98
C ALA A 5 5.63 3.07 -15.32
N ASN A 6 5.15 2.23 -14.40
CA ASN A 6 3.87 1.54 -14.56
C ASN A 6 2.68 2.50 -14.72
N GLY A 7 2.62 3.56 -13.89
CA GLY A 7 1.58 4.58 -13.97
C GLY A 7 1.61 5.34 -15.31
N VAL A 8 2.80 5.70 -15.80
CA VAL A 8 2.95 6.32 -17.14
C VAL A 8 2.39 5.39 -18.21
N ILE A 9 2.81 4.12 -18.25
CA ILE A 9 2.33 3.16 -19.25
C ILE A 9 0.80 3.01 -19.23
N GLN A 10 0.18 2.96 -18.04
CA GLN A 10 -1.28 2.90 -17.90
C GLN A 10 -1.95 4.18 -18.42
N ASN A 11 -1.33 5.33 -18.19
CA ASN A 11 -1.93 6.62 -18.53
C ASN A 11 -1.85 6.93 -20.02
N GLU A 12 -0.79 6.47 -20.71
CA GLU A 12 -0.66 6.55 -22.17
C GLU A 12 -1.78 5.82 -22.94
N GLY A 13 -2.44 4.83 -22.32
CA GLY A 13 -3.57 4.13 -22.94
C GLY A 13 -3.18 3.31 -24.18
N ILE A 14 -1.91 2.95 -24.32
CA ILE A 14 -1.38 2.12 -25.41
C ILE A 14 -1.95 0.69 -25.35
N PHE A 15 -2.27 0.22 -24.13
CA PHE A 15 -2.85 -1.09 -23.86
C PHE A 15 -4.22 -0.94 -23.20
N GLU A 16 -5.14 -1.84 -23.52
CA GLU A 16 -6.47 -1.88 -22.89
C GLU A 16 -6.38 -2.19 -21.39
N GLU A 17 -5.56 -3.16 -21.01
CA GLU A 17 -5.29 -3.55 -19.63
C GLU A 17 -3.79 -3.82 -19.44
N ILE A 18 -3.27 -3.55 -18.24
CA ILE A 18 -1.93 -3.94 -17.84
C ILE A 18 -2.00 -4.83 -16.59
N TYR A 19 -1.19 -5.88 -16.57
CA TYR A 19 -0.99 -6.71 -15.40
C TYR A 19 0.46 -6.64 -14.95
N ILE A 20 0.66 -6.29 -13.68
CA ILE A 20 1.97 -6.19 -13.05
C ILE A 20 2.03 -7.19 -11.92
N GLN A 21 2.97 -8.13 -11.99
CA GLN A 21 3.13 -9.16 -10.97
C GLN A 21 3.69 -8.52 -9.66
N PRO A 22 3.14 -8.81 -8.46
CA PRO A 22 3.48 -8.11 -7.20
C PRO A 22 4.91 -8.33 -6.70
N ALA A 23 5.54 -9.43 -7.09
CA ALA A 23 6.93 -9.79 -6.86
C ALA A 23 7.76 -9.74 -8.16
N ALA A 24 7.54 -8.76 -9.04
CA ALA A 24 8.19 -8.64 -10.36
C ALA A 24 9.70 -8.29 -10.33
N GLY A 25 10.42 -8.74 -9.29
CA GLY A 25 11.88 -8.86 -9.28
C GLY A 25 12.26 -10.34 -9.13
N ASP A 26 13.47 -10.61 -8.64
CA ASP A 26 14.02 -11.97 -8.58
C ASP A 26 13.17 -12.96 -7.78
N ALA A 27 12.47 -12.49 -6.73
CA ALA A 27 11.56 -13.32 -5.93
C ALA A 27 10.47 -14.00 -6.77
N GLY A 28 9.96 -13.31 -7.81
CA GLY A 28 8.93 -13.83 -8.71
C GLY A 28 9.44 -14.91 -9.68
N GLY A 29 10.77 -15.07 -9.81
CA GLY A 29 11.39 -16.02 -10.73
C GLY A 29 10.99 -17.47 -10.46
N ALA A 30 10.85 -17.86 -9.19
CA ALA A 30 10.41 -19.20 -8.82
C ALA A 30 8.98 -19.49 -9.31
N VAL A 31 8.07 -18.51 -9.19
CA VAL A 31 6.70 -18.62 -9.72
C VAL A 31 6.74 -18.69 -11.24
N GLY A 32 7.56 -17.84 -11.88
CA GLY A 32 7.74 -17.85 -13.33
C GLY A 32 8.23 -19.21 -13.86
N ALA A 33 9.22 -19.81 -13.20
CA ALA A 33 9.75 -21.13 -13.56
C ALA A 33 8.68 -22.24 -13.41
N ALA A 34 7.92 -22.22 -12.31
CA ALA A 34 6.84 -23.17 -12.10
C ALA A 34 5.74 -23.04 -13.15
N LEU A 35 5.34 -21.81 -13.50
CA LEU A 35 4.35 -21.56 -14.56
C LEU A 35 4.89 -21.95 -15.93
N ALA A 36 6.17 -21.70 -16.23
CA ALA A 36 6.80 -22.12 -17.47
C ALA A 36 6.78 -23.65 -17.62
N ALA A 37 7.15 -24.40 -16.58
CA ALA A 37 7.02 -25.85 -16.60
C ALA A 37 5.55 -26.29 -16.78
N HIS A 38 4.62 -25.68 -16.04
CA HIS A 38 3.20 -26.03 -16.10
C HIS A 38 2.57 -25.82 -17.49
N TYR A 39 2.86 -24.69 -18.14
CA TYR A 39 2.25 -24.34 -19.42
C TYR A 39 3.02 -24.84 -20.63
N LEU A 40 4.36 -24.81 -20.59
CA LEU A 40 5.19 -25.17 -21.74
C LEU A 40 5.53 -26.65 -21.78
N TYR A 41 5.83 -27.26 -20.63
CA TYR A 41 6.23 -28.68 -20.56
C TYR A 41 5.04 -29.62 -20.34
N PHE A 42 4.12 -29.28 -19.43
CA PHE A 42 2.93 -30.08 -19.17
C PHE A 42 1.73 -29.73 -20.07
N GLU A 43 1.91 -28.79 -21.00
CA GLU A 43 0.92 -28.36 -21.99
C GLU A 43 -0.45 -28.01 -21.39
N LYS A 44 -0.45 -27.49 -20.15
CA LYS A 44 -1.68 -27.04 -19.50
C LYS A 44 -2.10 -25.68 -20.04
N GLN A 45 -3.40 -25.44 -20.10
CA GLN A 45 -3.92 -24.15 -20.49
C GLN A 45 -3.87 -23.17 -19.33
N ARG A 46 -3.60 -21.89 -19.63
CA ARG A 46 -3.71 -20.80 -18.65
C ARG A 46 -5.18 -20.44 -18.48
N LEU A 47 -5.66 -20.54 -17.24
CA LEU A 47 -7.01 -20.14 -16.84
C LEU A 47 -6.93 -18.96 -15.87
N PRO A 48 -6.87 -17.70 -16.35
CA PRO A 48 -6.81 -16.54 -15.47
C PRO A 48 -8.16 -16.35 -14.76
N GLN A 49 -8.13 -16.15 -13.44
CA GLN A 49 -9.30 -15.73 -12.66
C GLN A 49 -9.31 -14.21 -12.52
N LYS A 50 -10.42 -13.59 -12.93
CA LYS A 50 -10.69 -12.16 -12.71
C LYS A 50 -11.36 -11.95 -11.34
N PRO A 51 -11.23 -10.76 -10.72
CA PRO A 51 -10.35 -9.67 -11.12
C PRO A 51 -8.89 -9.92 -10.72
N ASP A 52 -8.64 -10.76 -9.70
CA ASP A 52 -7.31 -11.04 -9.14
C ASP A 52 -7.08 -12.55 -8.93
N SER A 53 -6.13 -13.13 -9.66
CA SER A 53 -5.70 -14.54 -9.50
C SER A 53 -4.69 -14.77 -8.37
N MET A 54 -3.94 -13.75 -7.96
CA MET A 54 -2.95 -13.82 -6.87
C MET A 54 -3.55 -13.55 -5.48
N LYS A 55 -4.82 -13.09 -5.41
CA LYS A 55 -5.59 -12.89 -4.18
C LYS A 55 -4.84 -12.07 -3.13
N GLY A 56 -4.45 -10.85 -3.48
CA GLY A 56 -3.69 -9.95 -2.60
C GLY A 56 -2.24 -10.40 -2.33
N ALA A 57 -1.77 -11.43 -3.05
CA ALA A 57 -0.48 -12.09 -2.85
C ALA A 57 -0.30 -12.70 -1.44
N TYR A 58 -1.37 -13.06 -0.73
CA TYR A 58 -1.29 -13.67 0.60
C TYR A 58 -0.86 -15.14 0.55
N LEU A 59 0.38 -15.39 0.10
CA LEU A 59 0.93 -16.72 -0.17
C LEU A 59 1.94 -17.17 0.88
N GLY A 60 2.34 -16.29 1.79
CA GLY A 60 3.24 -16.61 2.90
C GLY A 60 2.56 -17.37 4.03
N PRO A 61 3.28 -17.60 5.14
CA PRO A 61 2.75 -18.23 6.34
C PRO A 61 1.64 -17.41 7.00
N GLU A 62 0.70 -18.12 7.60
CA GLU A 62 -0.26 -17.60 8.58
C GLU A 62 0.10 -18.14 9.95
N PHE A 63 -0.24 -17.37 10.99
CA PHE A 63 0.00 -17.75 12.38
C PHE A 63 -1.34 -17.88 13.08
N HIS A 64 -1.61 -19.06 13.59
CA HIS A 64 -2.88 -19.35 14.25
C HIS A 64 -2.91 -18.78 15.66
N GLU A 65 -4.12 -18.68 16.24
CA GLU A 65 -4.33 -18.12 17.58
C GLU A 65 -3.45 -18.80 18.63
N PHE A 66 -3.21 -20.12 18.53
CA PHE A 66 -2.37 -20.84 19.47
C PHE A 66 -0.92 -20.32 19.48
N GLU A 67 -0.36 -19.97 18.31
CA GLU A 67 1.01 -19.44 18.18
C GLU A 67 1.09 -18.04 18.77
N ILE A 68 0.08 -17.21 18.49
CA ILE A 68 -0.04 -15.86 19.04
C ILE A 68 -0.11 -15.94 20.58
N GLN A 69 -0.96 -16.80 21.13
CA GLN A 69 -1.09 -17.00 22.57
C GLN A 69 0.21 -17.50 23.21
N GLN A 70 0.97 -18.37 22.54
CA GLN A 70 2.29 -18.79 23.03
C GLN A 70 3.27 -17.62 23.12
N GLN A 71 3.30 -16.72 22.12
CA GLN A 71 4.13 -15.52 22.20
C GLN A 71 3.65 -14.56 23.29
N LEU A 72 2.34 -14.35 23.44
CA LEU A 72 1.78 -13.52 24.52
C LEU A 72 2.15 -14.06 25.92
N LYS A 73 2.10 -15.38 26.13
CA LYS A 73 2.55 -16.01 27.39
C LYS A 73 4.05 -15.80 27.65
N LYS A 74 4.86 -15.88 26.59
CA LYS A 74 6.32 -15.71 26.67
C LYS A 74 6.71 -14.28 27.05
N PHE A 75 6.12 -13.29 26.37
CA PHE A 75 6.48 -11.88 26.57
C PHE A 75 5.67 -11.17 27.67
N LYS A 76 4.56 -11.77 28.10
CA LYS A 76 3.65 -11.25 29.14
C LYS A 76 3.26 -9.77 28.94
N PRO A 77 2.88 -9.33 27.73
CA PRO A 77 2.41 -7.97 27.55
C PRO A 77 1.05 -7.79 28.24
N VAL A 78 0.70 -6.54 28.55
CA VAL A 78 -0.70 -6.20 28.84
C VAL A 78 -1.44 -6.17 27.51
N TYR A 79 -2.50 -6.97 27.37
CA TYR A 79 -3.28 -7.05 26.14
C TYR A 79 -4.77 -7.24 26.43
N GLU A 80 -5.58 -6.86 25.45
CA GLU A 80 -7.01 -7.11 25.40
C GLU A 80 -7.30 -7.92 24.13
N LYS A 81 -8.23 -8.89 24.22
CA LYS A 81 -8.70 -9.64 23.06
C LYS A 81 -9.98 -8.99 22.55
N LEU A 82 -9.94 -8.48 21.32
CA LEU A 82 -11.08 -7.94 20.60
C LEU A 82 -11.31 -8.76 19.33
N GLU A 83 -12.57 -8.90 18.92
CA GLU A 83 -12.95 -9.66 17.72
C GLU A 83 -13.87 -8.85 16.80
N GLY A 84 -13.78 -9.12 15.51
CA GLY A 84 -14.66 -8.56 14.47
C GLY A 84 -14.81 -7.04 14.55
N LYS A 85 -16.06 -6.58 14.58
CA LYS A 85 -16.40 -5.15 14.53
C LYS A 85 -15.80 -4.33 15.69
N ALA A 86 -15.66 -4.92 16.87
CA ALA A 86 -15.10 -4.20 18.02
C ALA A 86 -13.61 -3.87 17.81
N LEU A 87 -12.85 -4.80 17.25
CA LEU A 87 -11.45 -4.58 16.89
C LEU A 87 -11.32 -3.46 15.84
N TYR A 88 -12.11 -3.53 14.77
CA TYR A 88 -12.05 -2.55 13.69
C TYR A 88 -12.44 -1.14 14.14
N ALA A 89 -13.50 -1.01 14.93
CA ALA A 89 -13.90 0.28 15.51
C ALA A 89 -12.78 0.86 16.38
N LYS A 90 -12.21 0.05 17.29
CA LYS A 90 -11.12 0.48 18.17
C LYS A 90 -9.88 0.96 17.40
N VAL A 91 -9.52 0.23 16.34
CA VAL A 91 -8.37 0.57 15.49
C VAL A 91 -8.64 1.83 14.67
N ALA A 92 -9.86 2.00 14.15
CA ALA A 92 -10.26 3.22 13.46
C ALA A 92 -10.18 4.44 14.38
N ASP A 93 -10.66 4.34 15.62
CA ASP A 93 -10.55 5.39 16.63
C ASP A 93 -9.08 5.74 16.90
N TRP A 94 -8.23 4.73 17.11
CA TRP A 94 -6.80 4.96 17.32
C TRP A 94 -6.13 5.66 16.14
N LEU A 95 -6.46 5.28 14.91
CA LEU A 95 -5.94 5.94 13.72
C LEU A 95 -6.42 7.39 13.65
N ALA A 96 -7.71 7.66 13.87
CA ALA A 96 -8.30 8.99 13.88
C ALA A 96 -7.67 9.90 14.97
N ASP A 97 -7.28 9.33 16.10
CA ASP A 97 -6.54 9.99 17.18
C ASP A 97 -5.04 10.22 16.84
N GLY A 98 -4.58 9.87 15.64
CA GLY A 98 -3.21 10.05 15.18
C GLY A 98 -2.21 9.01 15.73
N ASN A 99 -2.69 7.88 16.23
CA ASN A 99 -1.82 6.78 16.63
C ASN A 99 -1.29 6.02 15.42
N VAL A 100 -0.20 5.29 15.65
CA VAL A 100 0.35 4.34 14.68
C VAL A 100 0.01 2.94 15.14
N VAL A 101 -0.57 2.13 14.26
CA VAL A 101 -1.02 0.78 14.59
C VAL A 101 -0.20 -0.25 13.81
N GLY A 102 0.45 -1.16 14.52
CA GLY A 102 1.00 -2.37 13.92
C GLY A 102 -0.13 -3.35 13.60
N TRP A 103 -0.22 -3.81 12.37
CA TRP A 103 -1.32 -4.64 11.88
C TRP A 103 -0.80 -5.98 11.36
N PHE A 104 -1.23 -7.05 12.02
CA PHE A 104 -0.76 -8.41 11.80
C PHE A 104 -1.96 -9.37 11.78
N GLN A 105 -2.28 -9.91 10.60
CA GLN A 105 -3.40 -10.84 10.42
C GLN A 105 -3.17 -11.79 9.24
N GLY A 106 -3.79 -12.97 9.25
CA GLY A 106 -3.82 -13.91 8.12
C GLY A 106 -2.46 -14.27 7.53
N ARG A 107 -2.47 -14.69 6.26
CA ARG A 107 -1.26 -15.05 5.50
C ARG A 107 -0.44 -13.83 5.10
N MET A 108 0.87 -13.95 5.23
CA MET A 108 1.82 -12.90 4.82
C MET A 108 1.80 -12.67 3.30
N GLU A 109 1.97 -11.41 2.91
CA GLU A 109 2.10 -10.98 1.51
C GLU A 109 3.40 -11.52 0.88
N PHE A 110 3.30 -11.91 -0.40
CA PHE A 110 4.41 -12.28 -1.24
C PHE A 110 4.83 -11.09 -2.11
N GLY A 111 6.07 -10.65 -1.93
CA GLY A 111 6.62 -9.48 -2.60
C GLY A 111 7.04 -8.40 -1.60
N PRO A 112 7.49 -7.24 -2.09
CA PRO A 112 8.12 -6.21 -1.25
C PRO A 112 7.11 -5.22 -0.62
N ARG A 113 5.80 -5.41 -0.86
CA ARG A 113 4.75 -4.50 -0.41
C ARG A 113 3.94 -5.13 0.71
N ALA A 114 3.70 -4.36 1.77
CA ALA A 114 2.70 -4.69 2.78
C ALA A 114 1.33 -4.23 2.24
N LEU A 115 0.35 -5.14 2.24
CA LEU A 115 -0.97 -4.97 1.62
C LEU A 115 -2.08 -5.35 2.62
N GLY A 116 -1.90 -4.97 3.89
CA GLY A 116 -2.92 -5.13 4.93
C GLY A 116 -2.84 -6.38 5.80
N ASN A 117 -1.84 -7.27 5.63
CA ASN A 117 -1.64 -8.42 6.53
C ASN A 117 -0.37 -8.31 7.37
N ARG A 118 0.67 -7.62 6.91
CA ARG A 118 1.88 -7.28 7.69
C ARG A 118 2.21 -5.79 7.56
N SER A 119 1.36 -4.94 8.13
CA SER A 119 1.36 -3.50 7.85
C SER A 119 1.62 -2.64 9.10
N ILE A 120 2.06 -1.41 8.86
CA ILE A 120 2.03 -0.33 9.85
C ILE A 120 1.08 0.72 9.31
N LEU A 121 0.00 0.96 10.03
CA LEU A 121 -1.10 1.84 9.64
C LEU A 121 -0.97 3.18 10.35
N GLY A 122 -1.38 4.24 9.68
CA GLY A 122 -1.44 5.60 10.21
C GLY A 122 -2.45 6.44 9.41
N ASP A 123 -3.02 7.45 10.05
CA ASP A 123 -3.96 8.37 9.39
C ASP A 123 -3.24 9.26 8.37
N PRO A 124 -3.59 9.18 7.07
CA PRO A 124 -2.93 9.97 6.03
C PRO A 124 -3.27 11.46 6.09
N ARG A 125 -4.32 11.86 6.81
CA ARG A 125 -4.76 13.26 6.99
C ARG A 125 -3.89 14.01 7.99
N ASN A 126 -3.26 13.30 8.90
CA ASN A 126 -2.42 13.90 9.93
C ASN A 126 -1.07 14.36 9.30
N PRO A 127 -0.75 15.67 9.32
CA PRO A 127 0.46 16.20 8.71
C PRO A 127 1.76 15.70 9.38
N ASP A 128 1.69 15.34 10.67
CA ASP A 128 2.85 14.84 11.41
C ASP A 128 3.09 13.33 11.19
N MET A 129 2.12 12.60 10.61
CA MET A 129 2.19 11.15 10.49
C MET A 129 3.40 10.71 9.66
N GLN A 130 3.71 11.43 8.58
CA GLN A 130 4.86 11.11 7.72
C GLN A 130 6.17 11.16 8.51
N ASN A 131 6.37 12.24 9.28
CA ASN A 131 7.54 12.43 10.12
C ASN A 131 7.59 11.39 11.25
N LYS A 132 6.46 11.16 11.92
CA LYS A 132 6.34 10.18 13.01
C LYS A 132 6.75 8.78 12.55
N LEU A 133 6.22 8.31 11.42
CA LEU A 133 6.55 7.00 10.85
C LEU A 133 7.99 6.92 10.37
N ASN A 134 8.48 7.92 9.61
CA ASN A 134 9.82 7.88 9.03
C ASN A 134 10.92 7.96 10.08
N LEU A 135 10.80 8.86 11.07
CA LEU A 135 11.86 9.11 12.05
C LEU A 135 11.80 8.16 13.26
N LYS A 136 10.61 7.91 13.81
CA LYS A 136 10.48 7.16 15.06
C LYS A 136 10.33 5.66 14.89
N ILE A 137 9.97 5.19 13.69
CA ILE A 137 9.63 3.77 13.45
C ILE A 137 10.49 3.16 12.36
N LYS A 138 10.60 3.83 11.21
CA LYS A 138 11.34 3.30 10.05
C LYS A 138 12.79 3.77 9.99
N TYR A 139 13.18 4.73 10.83
CA TYR A 139 14.53 5.30 10.91
C TYR A 139 15.12 5.67 9.52
N ARG A 140 14.30 6.34 8.70
CA ARG A 140 14.64 6.75 7.33
C ARG A 140 14.31 8.23 7.10
N GLU A 141 14.63 8.73 5.91
CA GLU A 141 14.47 10.14 5.58
C GLU A 141 13.02 10.59 5.74
N SER A 142 12.83 11.74 6.41
CA SER A 142 11.51 12.23 6.86
C SER A 142 10.51 12.46 5.73
N PHE A 143 11.00 12.76 4.52
CA PHE A 143 10.19 13.15 3.38
C PHE A 143 9.65 11.98 2.54
N ARG A 144 10.04 10.73 2.83
CA ARG A 144 9.58 9.61 1.99
C ARG A 144 8.07 9.39 2.18
N PRO A 145 7.26 9.50 1.11
CA PRO A 145 5.83 9.31 1.20
C PRO A 145 5.47 7.85 1.52
N PHE A 146 4.27 7.67 2.04
CA PHE A 146 3.64 6.37 2.26
C PHE A 146 2.62 6.08 1.15
N ALA A 147 2.14 4.83 1.08
CA ALA A 147 1.08 4.46 0.16
C ALA A 147 -0.25 4.37 0.93
N PRO A 148 -1.36 4.83 0.35
CA PRO A 148 -2.68 4.67 0.94
C PRO A 148 -3.26 3.28 0.67
N SER A 149 -4.25 2.91 1.46
CA SER A 149 -5.19 1.83 1.14
C SER A 149 -6.60 2.38 1.31
N VAL A 150 -7.44 2.15 0.31
CA VAL A 150 -8.83 2.61 0.24
C VAL A 150 -9.69 1.46 -0.27
N LEU A 151 -11.00 1.53 -0.05
CA LEU A 151 -11.94 0.60 -0.67
C LEU A 151 -11.87 0.77 -2.21
N ALA A 152 -12.02 -0.33 -2.95
CA ALA A 152 -11.88 -0.31 -4.40
C ALA A 152 -12.97 0.55 -5.04
N GLU A 153 -14.19 0.43 -4.51
CA GLU A 153 -15.35 1.24 -4.88
C GLU A 153 -15.14 2.74 -4.67
N ASP A 154 -14.38 3.14 -3.65
CA ASP A 154 -14.17 4.55 -3.30
C ASP A 154 -12.88 5.12 -3.91
N ALA A 155 -12.05 4.30 -4.54
CA ALA A 155 -10.73 4.73 -5.04
C ALA A 155 -10.81 5.94 -5.99
N HIS A 156 -11.88 5.99 -6.80
CA HIS A 156 -12.15 7.06 -7.76
C HIS A 156 -12.55 8.40 -7.12
N GLU A 157 -12.88 8.42 -5.83
CA GLU A 157 -13.14 9.65 -5.09
C GLU A 157 -11.82 10.37 -4.75
N TYR A 158 -10.78 9.59 -4.41
CA TYR A 158 -9.50 10.10 -3.93
C TYR A 158 -8.44 10.26 -5.03
N PHE A 159 -8.47 9.41 -6.05
CA PHE A 159 -7.42 9.33 -7.08
C PHE A 159 -8.01 9.31 -8.50
N GLU A 160 -7.22 9.79 -9.48
CA GLU A 160 -7.55 9.67 -10.91
C GLU A 160 -7.24 8.24 -11.41
N VAL A 161 -8.01 7.26 -10.93
CA VAL A 161 -7.84 5.84 -11.25
C VAL A 161 -8.63 5.43 -12.49
N LYS A 162 -8.05 4.53 -13.29
CA LYS A 162 -8.69 3.89 -14.45
C LYS A 162 -9.09 2.43 -14.20
N SER A 163 -8.51 1.81 -13.19
CA SER A 163 -8.70 0.40 -12.85
C SER A 163 -8.36 0.15 -11.37
N ASP A 164 -8.68 -1.04 -10.88
CA ASP A 164 -8.24 -1.51 -9.57
C ASP A 164 -6.71 -1.54 -9.47
N SER A 165 -6.19 -1.32 -8.26
CA SER A 165 -4.77 -1.39 -7.94
C SER A 165 -4.53 -2.20 -6.66
N PRO A 166 -4.59 -3.55 -6.73
CA PRO A 166 -4.54 -4.39 -5.52
C PRO A 166 -3.14 -4.52 -4.88
N TYR A 167 -2.07 -4.01 -5.51
CA TYR A 167 -0.69 -4.36 -5.11
C TYR A 167 0.25 -3.18 -4.82
N MET A 168 -0.22 -1.94 -4.78
CA MET A 168 0.67 -0.78 -4.59
C MET A 168 1.77 -0.68 -5.66
N LEU A 169 1.41 -0.95 -6.92
CA LEU A 169 2.32 -1.03 -8.07
C LEU A 169 2.08 0.07 -9.11
N LEU A 170 1.13 0.96 -8.87
CA LEU A 170 0.80 2.09 -9.72
C LEU A 170 1.06 3.39 -8.99
N VAL A 171 1.15 4.47 -9.74
CA VAL A 171 1.15 5.83 -9.22
C VAL A 171 0.07 6.56 -9.97
N GLN A 172 -0.85 7.17 -9.25
CA GLN A 172 -1.91 7.98 -9.83
C GLN A 172 -2.00 9.33 -9.15
N GLU A 173 -2.56 10.29 -9.87
CA GLU A 173 -2.77 11.63 -9.35
C GLU A 173 -3.82 11.63 -8.25
N VAL A 174 -3.57 12.35 -7.16
CA VAL A 174 -4.61 12.69 -6.18
C VAL A 174 -5.63 13.59 -6.86
N ARG A 175 -6.92 13.30 -6.69
CA ARG A 175 -8.01 14.10 -7.26
C ARG A 175 -7.85 15.58 -6.92
N LYS A 176 -8.10 16.43 -7.91
CA LYS A 176 -7.92 17.89 -7.78
C LYS A 176 -8.73 18.50 -6.62
N SER A 177 -9.91 17.96 -6.34
CA SER A 177 -10.78 18.36 -5.22
C SER A 177 -10.12 18.24 -3.86
N HIS A 178 -9.20 17.29 -3.68
CA HIS A 178 -8.48 17.07 -2.41
C HIS A 178 -7.14 17.81 -2.36
N ARG A 179 -6.73 18.51 -3.42
CA ARG A 179 -5.46 19.27 -3.45
C ARG A 179 -5.66 20.62 -2.75
N LYS A 180 -4.63 21.05 -2.03
CA LYS A 180 -4.62 22.37 -1.39
C LYS A 180 -4.13 23.44 -2.37
N GLU A 181 -4.60 24.67 -2.18
CA GLU A 181 -4.03 25.82 -2.88
C GLU A 181 -2.59 26.05 -2.41
N LEU A 182 -1.68 26.21 -3.36
CA LEU A 182 -0.27 26.47 -3.10
C LEU A 182 0.13 27.85 -3.62
N PRO A 183 1.23 28.44 -3.10
CA PRO A 183 1.75 29.70 -3.61
C PRO A 183 2.00 29.66 -5.12
N LYS A 184 1.76 30.78 -5.82
CA LYS A 184 1.97 30.87 -7.29
C LYS A 184 3.38 30.51 -7.74
N ASN A 185 4.38 30.69 -6.88
CA ASN A 185 5.77 30.34 -7.15
C ASN A 185 6.13 28.89 -6.77
N TYR A 186 5.20 28.07 -6.26
CA TYR A 186 5.48 26.71 -5.77
C TYR A 186 6.30 25.87 -6.74
N HIS A 187 5.91 25.85 -8.02
CA HIS A 187 6.61 25.05 -9.04
C HIS A 187 8.04 25.50 -9.30
N LYS A 188 8.36 26.77 -9.02
CA LYS A 188 9.70 27.36 -9.16
C LYS A 188 10.59 27.10 -7.94
N LEU A 189 10.03 26.64 -6.83
CA LEU A 189 10.80 26.38 -5.60
C LEU A 189 11.70 25.14 -5.77
N PRO A 190 12.87 25.12 -5.13
CA PRO A 190 13.70 23.93 -4.98
C PRO A 190 12.93 22.76 -4.33
N LEU A 191 13.33 21.52 -4.64
CA LEU A 191 12.67 20.32 -4.13
C LEU A 191 12.56 20.28 -2.60
N ARG A 192 13.62 20.69 -1.89
CA ARG A 192 13.62 20.70 -0.42
C ARG A 192 12.57 21.62 0.18
N GLU A 193 12.36 22.78 -0.44
CA GLU A 193 11.36 23.75 0.02
C GLU A 193 9.94 23.26 -0.26
N LYS A 194 9.73 22.59 -1.40
CA LYS A 194 8.44 21.97 -1.75
C LYS A 194 7.94 20.95 -0.72
N LEU A 195 8.86 20.30 0.00
CA LEU A 195 8.54 19.30 1.03
C LEU A 195 7.81 19.90 2.24
N ALA A 196 8.03 21.17 2.54
CA ALA A 196 7.44 21.85 3.69
C ALA A 196 5.95 22.21 3.51
N PHE A 197 5.42 22.09 2.29
CA PHE A 197 4.04 22.45 1.99
C PHE A 197 3.09 21.26 2.12
N GLU A 198 1.92 21.47 2.71
CA GLU A 198 0.82 20.52 2.63
C GLU A 198 0.14 20.62 1.25
N ARG A 199 0.27 19.57 0.45
CA ARG A 199 -0.15 19.57 -0.97
C ARG A 199 -1.59 19.11 -1.18
N SER A 200 -2.19 18.46 -0.18
CA SER A 200 -3.53 17.90 -0.22
C SER A 200 -4.08 17.72 1.19
N GLU A 201 -5.33 17.29 1.29
CA GLU A 201 -5.96 16.78 2.52
C GLU A 201 -5.27 15.53 3.09
N PHE A 202 -4.41 14.87 2.30
CA PHE A 202 -3.69 13.64 2.66
C PHE A 202 -2.16 13.82 2.55
N PRO A 203 -1.56 14.70 3.39
CA PRO A 203 -0.16 15.07 3.26
C PRO A 203 0.82 13.90 3.37
N ALA A 204 0.49 12.85 4.14
CA ALA A 204 1.42 11.75 4.40
C ALA A 204 1.64 10.82 3.18
N ILE A 205 0.68 10.78 2.26
CA ILE A 205 0.68 9.92 1.07
C ILE A 205 0.85 10.69 -0.24
N THR A 206 0.78 12.02 -0.20
CA THR A 206 0.86 12.87 -1.40
C THR A 206 2.30 13.30 -1.71
N HIS A 207 2.78 12.87 -2.87
CA HIS A 207 4.09 13.19 -3.42
C HIS A 207 4.17 14.67 -3.85
N ILE A 208 5.38 15.13 -4.17
CA ILE A 208 5.66 16.51 -4.61
C ILE A 208 4.99 16.90 -5.94
N ASP A 209 4.65 15.91 -6.75
CA ASP A 209 3.97 16.03 -8.05
C ASP A 209 2.45 15.76 -7.92
N PHE A 210 1.92 15.79 -6.69
CA PHE A 210 0.51 15.51 -6.38
C PHE A 210 0.05 14.08 -6.71
N SER A 211 0.99 13.17 -6.92
CA SER A 211 0.69 11.75 -7.09
C SER A 211 0.69 11.00 -5.75
N ALA A 212 0.11 9.80 -5.76
CA ALA A 212 0.24 8.82 -4.68
C ALA A 212 0.51 7.45 -5.30
N ARG A 213 1.34 6.64 -4.64
CA ARG A 213 1.53 5.24 -5.02
C ARG A 213 0.35 4.41 -4.51
N ILE A 214 -0.45 3.90 -5.42
CA ILE A 214 -1.62 3.05 -5.16
C ILE A 214 -1.42 1.65 -5.71
#